data_AF-A0A2J4PCY6-F1
#
_entry.id   AF-A0A2J4PCY6-F1
#
_cell.length_a   1.000
_cell.length_b   1.000
_cell.length_c   1.000
_cell.angle_alpha   90.00
_cell.angle_beta   90.00
_cell.angle_gamma   90.00
#
_symmetry.space_group_name_H-M   'P 1'
#
loop_
_entity.id
_entity.type
_entity.pdbx_description
1 polymer ?
#
loop_
_entity_poly.entity_id
_entity_poly.type
_entity_poly.pdbx_seq_one_letter_code
_entity_poly.pdbx_strand_id
1 'polypeptide(L)'
;LWLEEEMGWQIPEGDFWQDKKLQRRVASRLDRWVSLMRMHGGSQAEMIAGAPEEIRDLFGKRVKLMAPLLKAWKTALKDENAVDFSGLIHQAITILDKGRFVSPWKHILVDEFQDISPQRASLLAALRRQNTQTTLFAVGDDWQAIYRFSGAQLSLTTAFNHYFGEGDCCALDTTYRFNSRIGEIANGFIQQNPHQLTKPLNSLAAGDKKAVTLLAEDKLDDLLDKMSGYVKREQRILLLARYHHLKPAALEKAATRWPHLQLDFMTIHASKGQQADYVIILGLQE
;
A
#
# COMPACT_ATOMS: atom_id res chain seq x y z
N LEU A 1 -12.85 -1.32 -28.51
CA LEU A 1 -11.93 -0.27 -27.99
C LEU A 1 -11.22 -0.79 -26.74
N TRP A 2 -9.97 -0.40 -26.43
CA TRP A 2 -9.28 -0.80 -25.19
C TRP A 2 -10.12 -0.60 -23.91
N LEU A 3 -10.90 0.49 -23.89
CA LEU A 3 -11.82 0.83 -22.80
C LEU A 3 -12.99 -0.17 -22.67
N GLU A 4 -13.41 -0.85 -23.73
CA GLU A 4 -14.40 -1.94 -23.68
C GLU A 4 -13.72 -3.27 -23.40
N GLU A 5 -12.67 -3.60 -24.16
CA GLU A 5 -12.04 -4.92 -24.19
C GLU A 5 -11.23 -5.24 -22.93
N GLU A 6 -10.42 -4.31 -22.43
CA GLU A 6 -9.60 -4.56 -21.23
C GLU A 6 -10.31 -4.11 -19.95
N MET A 7 -11.18 -3.10 -20.04
CA MET A 7 -11.77 -2.47 -18.84
C MET A 7 -13.23 -2.87 -18.61
N GLY A 8 -13.89 -3.52 -19.59
CA GLY A 8 -15.29 -3.92 -19.49
C GLY A 8 -16.25 -2.73 -19.40
N TRP A 9 -15.88 -1.56 -19.92
CA TRP A 9 -16.73 -0.37 -19.83
C TRP A 9 -17.69 -0.31 -21.00
N GLN A 10 -18.95 -0.03 -20.70
CA GLN A 10 -19.91 0.39 -21.72
C GLN A 10 -19.57 1.82 -22.14
N ILE A 11 -19.20 1.98 -23.41
CA ILE A 11 -18.92 3.29 -24.00
C ILE A 11 -20.18 3.73 -24.75
N PRO A 12 -20.69 4.94 -24.48
CA PRO A 12 -21.81 5.48 -25.26
C PRO A 12 -21.45 5.60 -26.74
N GLU A 13 -22.40 5.34 -27.64
CA GLU A 13 -22.24 5.67 -29.06
C GLU A 13 -22.11 7.19 -29.26
N GLY A 14 -21.31 7.61 -30.24
CA GLY A 14 -21.05 9.01 -30.56
C GLY A 14 -19.81 9.59 -29.87
N ASP A 15 -19.86 10.88 -29.51
CA ASP A 15 -18.76 11.64 -28.92
C ASP A 15 -18.50 11.25 -27.45
N PHE A 16 -18.13 9.99 -27.22
CA PHE A 16 -17.94 9.40 -25.89
C PHE A 16 -16.94 10.17 -25.01
N TRP A 17 -16.01 10.92 -25.63
CA TRP A 17 -15.07 11.78 -24.91
C TRP A 17 -15.74 12.96 -24.20
N GLN A 18 -17.01 13.26 -24.47
CA GLN A 18 -17.80 14.29 -23.78
C GLN A 18 -18.54 13.74 -22.54
N ASP A 19 -18.60 12.42 -22.35
CA ASP A 19 -19.27 11.80 -21.20
C ASP A 19 -18.49 12.10 -19.90
N LYS A 20 -19.11 12.86 -18.99
CA LYS A 20 -18.48 13.29 -17.72
C LYS A 20 -18.10 12.12 -16.81
N LYS A 21 -18.86 11.02 -16.82
CA LYS A 21 -18.59 9.83 -15.99
C LYS A 21 -17.36 9.11 -16.54
N LEU A 22 -17.29 8.95 -17.85
CA LEU A 22 -16.15 8.36 -18.54
C LEU A 22 -14.90 9.23 -18.35
N GLN A 23 -14.99 10.54 -18.55
CA GLN A 23 -13.90 11.49 -18.30
C GLN A 23 -13.32 11.35 -16.89
N ARG A 24 -14.16 11.32 -15.85
CA ARG A 24 -13.70 11.15 -14.45
C ARG A 24 -12.97 9.82 -14.24
N ARG A 25 -13.49 8.72 -14.82
CA ARG A 25 -12.88 7.39 -14.70
C ARG A 25 -11.54 7.33 -15.43
N VAL A 26 -11.46 7.90 -16.63
CA VAL A 26 -10.22 7.97 -17.43
C VAL A 26 -9.21 8.87 -16.73
N ALA A 27 -9.60 10.04 -16.23
CA ALA A 27 -8.71 10.98 -15.54
C ALA A 27 -7.98 10.33 -14.36
N SER A 28 -8.69 9.60 -13.50
CA SER A 28 -8.07 8.87 -12.37
C SER A 28 -7.04 7.82 -12.84
N ARG A 29 -7.27 7.18 -13.99
CA ARG A 29 -6.33 6.21 -14.56
C ARG A 29 -5.12 6.88 -15.18
N LEU A 30 -5.32 7.98 -15.90
CA LEU A 30 -4.25 8.79 -16.47
C LEU A 30 -3.35 9.36 -15.38
N ASP A 31 -3.94 9.91 -14.31
CA ASP A 31 -3.21 10.40 -13.14
C ASP A 31 -2.33 9.31 -12.52
N ARG A 32 -2.92 8.12 -12.28
CA ARG A 32 -2.16 6.97 -11.77
C ARG A 32 -1.01 6.57 -12.69
N TRP A 33 -1.22 6.62 -14.00
CA TRP A 33 -0.21 6.26 -14.98
C TRP A 33 0.93 7.31 -15.01
N VAL A 34 0.60 8.60 -14.97
CA VAL A 34 1.58 9.70 -14.83
C VAL A 34 2.36 9.55 -13.53
N SER A 35 1.70 9.21 -12.42
CA SER A 35 2.35 8.91 -11.15
C SER A 35 3.35 7.76 -11.27
N LEU A 36 2.98 6.65 -11.91
CA LEU A 36 3.88 5.50 -12.11
C LEU A 36 5.09 5.84 -12.98
N MET A 37 4.91 6.59 -14.07
CA MET A 37 6.05 7.09 -14.86
C MET A 37 6.99 7.93 -14.02
N ARG A 38 6.43 8.86 -13.25
CA ARG A 38 7.19 9.73 -12.36
C ARG A 38 7.91 8.94 -11.29
N MET A 39 7.35 7.81 -10.85
CA MET A 39 7.96 6.90 -9.88
C MET A 39 9.10 6.04 -10.44
N HIS A 40 9.16 5.81 -11.74
CA HIS A 40 10.29 5.06 -12.32
C HIS A 40 11.58 5.89 -12.34
N GLY A 41 11.48 7.21 -12.47
CA GLY A 41 12.62 8.13 -12.47
C GLY A 41 13.54 8.08 -13.70
N GLY A 42 13.34 7.11 -14.58
CA GLY A 42 14.06 6.95 -15.84
C GLY A 42 13.45 7.73 -16.99
N SER A 43 14.20 7.86 -18.08
CA SER A 43 13.70 8.34 -19.36
C SER A 43 12.62 7.40 -19.93
N GLN A 44 11.79 7.91 -20.84
CA GLN A 44 10.81 7.08 -21.55
C GLN A 44 11.48 5.90 -22.27
N ALA A 45 12.70 6.10 -22.78
CA ALA A 45 13.47 5.05 -23.45
C ALA A 45 13.89 3.93 -22.47
N GLU A 46 14.39 4.29 -21.28
CA GLU A 46 14.76 3.33 -20.24
C GLU A 46 13.56 2.54 -19.74
N MET A 47 12.42 3.22 -19.54
CA MET A 47 11.17 2.55 -19.17
C MET A 47 10.74 1.51 -20.22
N ILE A 48 10.83 1.85 -21.51
CA ILE A 48 10.47 0.93 -22.60
C ILE A 48 11.47 -0.23 -22.67
N ALA A 49 12.77 0.04 -22.54
CA ALA A 49 13.80 -0.99 -22.56
C ALA A 49 13.64 -1.99 -21.41
N GLY A 50 13.24 -1.53 -20.22
CA GLY A 50 12.99 -2.36 -19.04
C GLY A 50 11.68 -3.17 -19.08
N ALA A 51 10.81 -2.96 -20.07
CA ALA A 51 9.58 -3.73 -20.20
C ALA A 51 9.86 -5.17 -20.69
N PRO A 52 9.08 -6.18 -20.21
CA PRO A 52 9.10 -7.53 -20.76
C PRO A 52 8.92 -7.52 -22.27
N GLU A 53 9.65 -8.39 -22.96
CA GLU A 53 9.75 -8.37 -24.42
C GLU A 53 8.38 -8.54 -25.09
N GLU A 54 7.51 -9.37 -24.50
CA GLU A 54 6.18 -9.69 -24.99
C GLU A 54 5.25 -8.47 -25.02
N ILE A 55 5.47 -7.50 -24.13
CA ILE A 55 4.63 -6.30 -24.01
C ILE A 55 5.34 -5.01 -24.43
N ARG A 56 6.64 -5.08 -24.77
CA ARG A 56 7.50 -3.91 -24.99
C ARG A 56 6.95 -2.97 -26.07
N ASP A 57 6.50 -3.53 -27.19
CA ASP A 57 5.96 -2.76 -28.31
C ASP A 57 4.66 -2.04 -27.94
N LEU A 58 3.74 -2.74 -27.28
CA LEU A 58 2.47 -2.17 -26.83
C LEU A 58 2.73 -1.10 -25.75
N PHE A 59 3.63 -1.39 -24.81
CA PHE A 59 4.04 -0.45 -23.77
C PHE A 59 4.67 0.81 -24.38
N GLY A 60 5.54 0.67 -25.37
CA GLY A 60 6.13 1.79 -26.10
C GLY A 60 5.09 2.68 -26.79
N LYS A 61 4.08 2.09 -27.43
CA LYS A 61 2.94 2.85 -28.01
C LYS A 61 2.17 3.61 -26.92
N ARG A 62 1.89 2.96 -25.79
CA ARG A 62 1.21 3.58 -24.64
C ARG A 62 2.02 4.74 -24.05
N VAL A 63 3.33 4.57 -23.89
CA VAL A 63 4.23 5.63 -23.40
C VAL A 63 4.22 6.84 -24.33
N LYS A 64 4.28 6.62 -25.65
CA LYS A 64 4.19 7.71 -26.65
C LYS A 64 2.87 8.45 -26.58
N LEU A 65 1.74 7.74 -26.46
CA LEU A 65 0.40 8.34 -26.36
C LEU A 65 0.28 9.29 -25.16
N MET A 66 0.98 8.97 -24.07
CA MET A 66 0.93 9.74 -22.83
C MET A 66 1.99 10.84 -22.72
N ALA A 67 2.96 10.88 -23.64
CA ALA A 67 4.02 11.89 -23.64
C ALA A 67 3.51 13.34 -23.64
N PRO A 68 2.44 13.71 -24.37
CA PRO A 68 1.86 15.05 -24.30
C PRO A 68 1.34 15.41 -22.90
N LEU A 69 0.72 14.45 -22.20
CA LEU A 69 0.19 14.65 -20.85
C LEU A 69 1.33 14.88 -19.85
N LEU A 70 2.40 14.07 -19.94
CA LEU A 70 3.59 14.25 -19.10
C LEU A 70 4.26 15.61 -19.35
N LYS A 71 4.31 16.05 -20.62
CA LYS A 71 4.84 17.36 -20.98
C LYS A 71 3.99 18.49 -20.38
N ALA A 72 2.67 18.43 -20.54
CA ALA A 72 1.75 19.41 -19.97
C ALA A 72 1.86 19.49 -18.45
N TRP A 73 1.94 18.33 -17.77
CA TRP A 73 2.16 18.25 -16.33
C TRP A 73 3.45 18.95 -15.89
N LYS A 74 4.58 18.65 -16.55
CA LYS A 74 5.87 19.28 -16.26
C LYS A 74 5.85 20.79 -16.50
N THR A 75 5.17 21.24 -17.55
CA THR A 75 4.98 22.66 -17.83
C THR A 75 4.18 23.33 -16.71
N ALA A 76 3.04 22.77 -16.31
CA ALA A 76 2.22 23.30 -15.23
C ALA A 76 3.01 23.45 -13.91
N LEU A 77 3.76 22.41 -13.52
CA LEU A 77 4.63 22.48 -12.33
C LEU A 77 5.67 23.60 -12.45
N LYS A 78 6.27 23.78 -13.64
CA LYS A 78 7.27 24.83 -13.86
C LYS A 78 6.65 26.21 -13.78
N ASP A 79 5.47 26.40 -14.38
CA ASP A 79 4.77 27.69 -14.40
C ASP A 79 4.32 28.10 -12.99
N GLU A 80 3.97 27.13 -12.15
CA GLU A 80 3.66 27.34 -10.73
C GLU A 80 4.90 27.42 -9.82
N ASN A 81 6.10 27.22 -10.37
CA ASN A 81 7.33 27.05 -9.59
C ASN A 81 7.20 25.99 -8.49
N ALA A 82 6.47 24.92 -8.79
CA ALA A 82 6.13 23.86 -7.87
C ALA A 82 6.98 22.60 -8.10
N VAL A 83 7.16 21.83 -7.04
CA VAL A 83 7.79 20.50 -7.08
C VAL A 83 6.87 19.51 -6.40
N ASP A 84 6.57 18.43 -7.09
CA ASP A 84 5.76 17.35 -6.53
C ASP A 84 6.59 16.39 -5.64
N PHE A 85 5.92 15.50 -4.91
CA PHE A 85 6.57 14.59 -3.96
C PHE A 85 7.69 13.73 -4.57
N SER A 86 7.49 13.15 -5.76
CA SER A 86 8.52 12.36 -6.45
C SER A 86 9.66 13.25 -6.96
N GLY A 87 9.36 14.47 -7.38
CA GLY A 87 10.33 15.48 -7.79
C GLY A 87 11.29 15.86 -6.67
N LEU A 88 10.78 16.00 -5.43
CA LEU A 88 11.62 16.30 -4.26
C LEU A 88 12.69 15.22 -4.03
N ILE A 89 12.32 13.94 -4.14
CA ILE A 89 13.26 12.81 -3.98
C ILE A 89 14.31 12.83 -5.10
N HIS A 90 13.91 13.03 -6.35
CA HIS A 90 14.87 13.12 -7.47
C HIS A 90 15.84 14.30 -7.34
N GLN A 91 15.33 15.47 -6.94
CA GLN A 91 16.17 16.64 -6.72
C GLN A 91 17.18 16.38 -5.60
N ALA A 92 16.76 15.75 -4.50
CA ALA A 92 17.65 15.35 -3.42
C ALA A 92 18.76 14.40 -3.92
N ILE A 93 18.41 13.35 -4.67
CA ILE A 93 19.39 12.43 -5.30
C ILE A 93 20.36 13.22 -6.19
N THR A 94 19.85 14.11 -7.04
CA THR A 94 20.68 14.92 -7.95
C THR A 94 21.66 15.83 -7.19
N ILE A 95 21.23 16.41 -6.07
CA ILE A 95 22.09 17.26 -5.21
C ILE A 95 23.18 16.42 -4.56
N LEU A 96 22.84 15.23 -4.07
CA LEU A 96 23.78 14.27 -3.48
C LEU A 96 24.83 13.80 -4.50
N ASP A 97 24.40 13.40 -5.69
CA ASP A 97 25.29 12.93 -6.77
C ASP A 97 26.22 14.03 -7.28
N LYS A 98 25.79 15.29 -7.25
CA LYS A 98 26.63 16.45 -7.59
C LYS A 98 27.56 16.90 -6.46
N GLY A 99 27.53 16.23 -5.30
CA GLY A 99 28.33 16.60 -4.13
C GLY A 99 27.95 17.97 -3.54
N ARG A 100 26.78 18.51 -3.86
CA ARG A 100 26.31 19.83 -3.38
C ARG A 100 25.77 19.79 -1.95
N PHE A 101 25.51 18.61 -1.45
CA PHE A 101 25.20 18.33 -0.06
C PHE A 101 26.05 17.13 0.36
N VAL A 102 26.75 17.24 1.48
CA VAL A 102 27.49 16.14 2.08
C VAL A 102 26.71 15.66 3.30
N SER A 103 26.26 14.41 3.25
CA SER A 103 25.50 13.80 4.35
C SER A 103 26.34 13.73 5.62
N PRO A 104 25.91 14.36 6.73
CA PRO A 104 26.58 14.22 8.02
C PRO A 104 26.18 12.92 8.75
N TRP A 105 25.22 12.17 8.22
CA TRP A 105 24.62 11.03 8.91
C TRP A 105 25.48 9.78 8.77
N LYS A 106 25.93 9.27 9.93
CA LYS A 106 26.66 8.00 10.04
C LYS A 106 25.75 6.79 10.13
N HIS A 107 24.53 6.98 10.61
CA HIS A 107 23.55 5.91 10.80
C HIS A 107 22.22 6.35 10.20
N ILE A 108 21.70 5.56 9.29
CA ILE A 108 20.39 5.78 8.66
C ILE A 108 19.47 4.69 9.17
N LEU A 109 18.38 5.08 9.84
CA LEU A 109 17.37 4.18 10.35
C LEU A 109 16.10 4.37 9.51
N VAL A 110 15.59 3.28 8.95
CA VAL A 110 14.40 3.29 8.10
C VAL A 110 13.36 2.36 8.71
N ASP A 111 12.22 2.94 9.06
CA ASP A 111 11.04 2.19 9.51
C ASP A 111 10.11 1.88 8.34
N GLU A 112 9.21 0.91 8.50
CA GLU A 112 8.24 0.46 7.49
C GLU A 112 8.89 0.15 6.12
N PHE A 113 10.06 -0.51 6.14
CA PHE A 113 10.88 -0.75 4.96
C PHE A 113 10.17 -1.58 3.87
N GLN A 114 9.14 -2.33 4.21
CA GLN A 114 8.29 -3.06 3.26
C GLN A 114 7.55 -2.15 2.26
N ASP A 115 7.36 -0.87 2.61
CA ASP A 115 6.69 0.13 1.76
C ASP A 115 7.69 0.93 0.91
N ILE A 116 8.96 0.51 0.86
CA ILE A 116 9.98 1.22 0.11
C ILE A 116 9.74 1.13 -1.41
N SER A 117 9.86 2.27 -2.07
CA SER A 117 9.83 2.38 -3.53
C SER A 117 11.26 2.43 -4.11
N PRO A 118 11.46 2.09 -5.39
CA PRO A 118 12.76 2.17 -6.05
C PRO A 118 13.44 3.54 -5.86
N GLN A 119 12.67 4.62 -5.91
CA GLN A 119 13.19 5.99 -5.75
C GLN A 119 13.74 6.25 -4.35
N ARG A 120 13.01 5.81 -3.31
CA ARG A 120 13.47 5.94 -1.93
C ARG A 120 14.70 5.06 -1.69
N ALA A 121 14.74 3.86 -2.27
CA ALA A 121 15.93 3.02 -2.26
C ALA A 121 17.13 3.70 -2.95
N SER A 122 16.93 4.34 -4.10
CA SER A 122 17.98 5.11 -4.79
C SER A 122 18.49 6.29 -3.94
N LEU A 123 17.61 6.95 -3.19
CA LEU A 123 18.01 7.99 -2.24
C LEU A 123 18.90 7.43 -1.12
N LEU A 124 18.53 6.30 -0.52
CA LEU A 124 19.36 5.63 0.49
C LEU A 124 20.72 5.22 -0.08
N ALA A 125 20.75 4.69 -1.30
CA ALA A 125 21.98 4.34 -2.00
C ALA A 125 22.85 5.58 -2.28
N ALA A 126 22.25 6.71 -2.69
CA ALA A 126 22.97 7.97 -2.92
C ALA A 126 23.59 8.52 -1.63
N LEU A 127 22.86 8.48 -0.51
CA LEU A 127 23.37 8.89 0.79
C LEU A 127 24.56 8.03 1.23
N ARG A 128 24.47 6.71 1.07
CA ARG A 128 25.56 5.78 1.46
C ARG A 128 26.78 5.84 0.53
N ARG A 129 26.59 6.18 -0.75
CA ARG A 129 27.72 6.35 -1.69
C ARG A 129 28.66 7.49 -1.28
N GLN A 130 28.18 8.51 -0.58
CA GLN A 130 29.03 9.62 -0.12
C GLN A 130 29.98 9.23 1.03
N ASN A 131 29.61 8.25 1.84
CA ASN A 131 30.43 7.76 2.94
C ASN A 131 30.20 6.25 3.15
N THR A 132 31.21 5.46 2.84
CA THR A 132 31.19 3.99 2.99
C THR A 132 31.05 3.53 4.44
N GLN A 133 31.32 4.40 5.41
CA GLN A 133 31.12 4.14 6.84
C GLN A 133 29.67 4.37 7.30
N THR A 134 28.80 4.91 6.44
CA THR A 134 27.38 5.10 6.78
C THR A 134 26.65 3.76 6.82
N THR A 135 26.14 3.41 8.00
CA THR A 135 25.36 2.19 8.21
C THR A 135 23.87 2.44 7.91
N LEU A 136 23.20 1.39 7.45
CA LEU A 136 21.76 1.35 7.22
C LEU A 136 21.14 0.30 8.12
N PHE A 137 20.17 0.71 8.91
CA PHE A 137 19.32 -0.16 9.70
C PHE A 137 17.89 -0.01 9.19
N ALA A 138 17.25 -1.13 8.87
CA ALA A 138 15.90 -1.15 8.33
C ALA A 138 15.02 -2.08 9.16
N VAL A 139 13.82 -1.61 9.50
CA VAL A 139 12.77 -2.40 10.13
C VAL A 139 11.60 -2.48 9.16
N GLY A 140 11.07 -3.67 8.95
CA GLY A 140 9.91 -3.86 8.09
C GLY A 140 9.36 -5.26 8.15
N ASP A 141 8.11 -5.38 7.71
CA ASP A 141 7.37 -6.63 7.64
C ASP A 141 6.82 -6.85 6.23
N ASP A 142 7.45 -7.73 5.46
CA ASP A 142 7.03 -8.09 4.10
C ASP A 142 5.60 -8.67 4.03
N TRP A 143 5.08 -9.23 5.13
CA TRP A 143 3.69 -9.68 5.25
C TRP A 143 2.68 -8.51 5.25
N GLN A 144 3.14 -7.29 5.54
CA GLN A 144 2.34 -6.06 5.58
C GLN A 144 2.54 -5.15 4.36
N ALA A 145 3.20 -5.64 3.31
CA ALA A 145 3.50 -4.89 2.09
C ALA A 145 2.25 -4.68 1.21
N ILE A 146 1.31 -3.84 1.66
CA ILE A 146 0.03 -3.59 0.95
C ILE A 146 0.09 -2.41 -0.04
N TYR A 147 1.18 -1.63 -0.05
CA TYR A 147 1.33 -0.41 -0.84
C TYR A 147 1.98 -0.61 -2.23
N ARG A 148 1.95 -1.83 -2.78
CA ARG A 148 2.42 -2.11 -4.15
C ARG A 148 1.71 -1.22 -5.20
N PHE A 149 0.45 -0.89 -4.96
CA PHE A 149 -0.34 -0.03 -5.85
C PHE A 149 0.18 1.41 -5.96
N SER A 150 0.93 1.87 -4.96
CA SER A 150 1.61 3.16 -4.92
C SER A 150 3.12 3.04 -5.18
N GLY A 151 3.55 1.95 -5.83
CA GLY A 151 4.92 1.77 -6.33
C GLY A 151 5.95 1.25 -5.34
N ALA A 152 5.52 0.72 -4.18
CA ALA A 152 6.40 -0.07 -3.32
C ALA A 152 6.80 -1.37 -4.04
N GLN A 153 8.05 -1.80 -3.86
CA GLN A 153 8.59 -3.01 -4.48
C GLN A 153 9.05 -3.99 -3.41
N LEU A 154 8.28 -5.08 -3.23
CA LEU A 154 8.51 -6.12 -2.23
C LEU A 154 9.93 -6.71 -2.27
N SER A 155 10.51 -6.86 -3.47
CA SER A 155 11.85 -7.43 -3.63
C SER A 155 12.96 -6.59 -3.00
N LEU A 156 12.76 -5.27 -2.84
CA LEU A 156 13.72 -4.42 -2.13
C LEU A 156 13.85 -4.83 -0.66
N THR A 157 12.78 -5.36 -0.09
CA THR A 157 12.74 -5.87 1.29
C THR A 157 13.16 -7.34 1.34
N THR A 158 12.58 -8.21 0.51
CA THR A 158 12.85 -9.65 0.58
C THR A 158 14.25 -10.05 0.08
N ALA A 159 14.87 -9.21 -0.75
CA ALA A 159 16.26 -9.35 -1.19
C ALA A 159 17.14 -8.20 -0.70
N PHE A 160 16.96 -7.76 0.55
CA PHE A 160 17.67 -6.61 1.13
C PHE A 160 19.19 -6.64 0.88
N ASN A 161 19.85 -7.77 1.16
CA ASN A 161 21.31 -7.89 1.00
C ASN A 161 21.78 -7.72 -0.45
N HIS A 162 20.95 -8.12 -1.42
CA HIS A 162 21.25 -7.92 -2.84
C HIS A 162 21.29 -6.43 -3.21
N TYR A 163 20.39 -5.62 -2.65
CA TYR A 163 20.27 -4.19 -2.99
C TYR A 163 21.11 -3.27 -2.10
N PHE A 164 21.34 -3.64 -0.84
CA PHE A 164 21.97 -2.77 0.16
C PHE A 164 23.28 -3.34 0.73
N GLY A 165 23.74 -4.47 0.19
CA GLY A 165 24.97 -5.15 0.62
C GLY A 165 24.76 -6.06 1.84
N GLU A 166 25.81 -6.80 2.19
CA GLU A 166 25.78 -7.73 3.31
C GLU A 166 25.49 -7.03 4.66
N GLY A 167 24.77 -7.74 5.52
CA GLY A 167 24.40 -7.27 6.85
C GLY A 167 23.72 -8.37 7.66
N ASP A 168 23.55 -8.09 8.95
CA ASP A 168 22.85 -9.01 9.86
C ASP A 168 21.34 -8.89 9.71
N CYS A 169 20.65 -10.03 9.79
CA CYS A 169 19.20 -10.10 9.81
C CYS A 169 18.74 -10.65 11.16
N CYS A 170 17.85 -9.93 11.84
CA CYS A 170 17.24 -10.33 13.09
C CYS A 170 15.72 -10.43 12.89
N ALA A 171 15.16 -11.62 13.07
CA ALA A 171 13.73 -11.82 13.02
C ALA A 171 13.11 -11.58 14.40
N LEU A 172 12.15 -10.66 14.47
CA LEU A 172 11.29 -10.50 15.64
C LEU A 172 10.06 -11.38 15.46
N ASP A 173 10.12 -12.59 16.00
CA ASP A 173 9.12 -13.63 15.79
C ASP A 173 8.04 -13.69 16.87
N THR A 174 8.03 -12.77 17.83
CA THR A 174 7.10 -12.81 18.97
C THR A 174 6.15 -11.61 18.91
N THR A 175 4.85 -11.89 18.78
CA THR A 175 3.80 -10.87 18.88
C THR A 175 3.39 -10.64 20.34
N TYR A 176 3.19 -9.37 20.66
CA TYR A 176 2.61 -8.90 21.92
C TYR A 176 1.18 -8.38 21.73
N ARG A 177 0.64 -8.46 20.50
CA ARG A 177 -0.61 -7.79 20.11
C ARG A 177 -1.83 -8.71 20.16
N PHE A 178 -1.67 -9.97 19.77
CA PHE A 178 -2.78 -10.89 19.60
C PHE A 178 -2.41 -12.29 20.11
N ASN A 179 -3.43 -13.09 20.38
CA ASN A 179 -3.28 -14.43 20.93
C ASN A 179 -2.86 -15.47 19.87
N SER A 180 -2.43 -16.64 20.34
CA SER A 180 -1.93 -17.73 19.50
C SER A 180 -2.94 -18.17 18.43
N ARG A 181 -4.24 -18.17 18.75
CA ARG A 181 -5.28 -18.63 17.82
C ARG A 181 -5.46 -17.70 16.62
N ILE A 182 -5.43 -16.38 16.85
CA ILE A 182 -5.44 -15.39 15.77
C ILE A 182 -4.17 -15.55 14.93
N GLY A 183 -3.02 -15.74 15.60
CA GLY A 183 -1.73 -15.96 14.95
C GLY A 183 -1.71 -17.18 14.04
N GLU A 184 -2.20 -18.33 14.50
CA GLU A 184 -2.30 -19.57 13.71
C GLU A 184 -3.05 -19.35 12.39
N ILE A 185 -4.22 -18.71 12.45
CA ILE A 185 -5.05 -18.47 11.26
C ILE A 185 -4.37 -17.47 10.32
N ALA A 186 -3.83 -16.37 10.84
CA ALA A 186 -3.13 -15.38 10.05
C ALA A 186 -1.88 -15.95 9.38
N ASN A 187 -1.08 -16.74 10.12
CA ASN A 187 0.11 -17.41 9.62
C ASN A 187 -0.23 -18.41 8.51
N GLY A 188 -1.26 -19.24 8.71
CA GLY A 188 -1.69 -20.22 7.71
C GLY A 188 -2.11 -19.58 6.40
N PHE A 189 -2.77 -18.41 6.46
CA PHE A 189 -3.16 -17.64 5.29
C PHE A 189 -1.95 -16.99 4.58
N ILE A 190 -1.12 -16.23 5.32
CA ILE A 190 -0.06 -15.42 4.69
C ILE A 190 1.07 -16.28 4.10
N GLN A 191 1.34 -17.45 4.69
CA GLN A 191 2.38 -18.37 4.23
C GLN A 191 2.04 -19.08 2.90
N GLN A 192 0.83 -18.91 2.36
CA GLN A 192 0.49 -19.41 1.02
C GLN A 192 1.15 -18.59 -0.11
N ASN A 193 1.73 -17.42 0.20
CA ASN A 193 2.35 -16.54 -0.80
C ASN A 193 3.84 -16.85 -0.97
N PRO A 194 4.28 -17.40 -2.12
CA PRO A 194 5.67 -17.81 -2.33
C PRO A 194 6.65 -16.63 -2.48
N HIS A 195 6.15 -15.40 -2.66
CA HIS A 195 6.98 -14.21 -2.81
C HIS A 195 7.33 -13.53 -1.49
N GLN A 196 6.76 -14.01 -0.38
CA GLN A 196 7.02 -13.51 0.97
C GLN A 196 8.02 -14.42 1.70
N LEU A 197 8.71 -13.86 2.68
CA LEU A 197 9.66 -14.61 3.48
C LEU A 197 8.91 -15.53 4.43
N THR A 198 9.35 -16.78 4.51
CA THR A 198 8.88 -17.70 5.54
C THR A 198 9.52 -17.31 6.86
N LYS A 199 8.69 -16.97 7.85
CA LYS A 199 9.13 -16.64 9.20
C LYS A 199 8.10 -17.14 10.23
N PRO A 200 8.55 -17.56 11.43
CA PRO A 200 7.64 -17.90 12.52
C PRO A 200 7.02 -16.63 13.12
N LEU A 201 5.81 -16.78 13.67
CA LEU A 201 5.17 -15.74 14.48
C LEU A 201 4.46 -16.40 15.67
N ASN A 202 5.08 -16.26 16.83
CA ASN A 202 4.71 -16.81 18.13
C ASN A 202 3.91 -15.79 18.93
N SER A 203 3.02 -16.26 19.79
CA SER A 203 2.25 -15.41 20.72
C SER A 203 2.48 -15.84 22.16
N LEU A 204 2.64 -14.87 23.06
CA LEU A 204 2.71 -15.10 24.50
C LEU A 204 1.34 -15.29 25.16
N ALA A 205 0.26 -14.85 24.49
CA ALA A 205 -1.11 -15.04 24.97
C ALA A 205 -1.75 -16.28 24.32
N ALA A 206 -2.31 -17.18 25.12
CA ALA A 206 -3.09 -18.30 24.62
C ALA A 206 -4.47 -17.82 24.16
N GLY A 207 -4.88 -18.21 22.95
CA GLY A 207 -6.22 -17.96 22.44
C GLY A 207 -7.20 -19.07 22.81
N ASP A 208 -8.48 -18.73 22.98
CA ASP A 208 -9.54 -19.74 23.07
C ASP A 208 -10.09 -20.09 21.67
N LYS A 209 -10.99 -21.08 21.61
CA LYS A 209 -11.61 -21.52 20.35
C LYS A 209 -12.48 -20.45 19.67
N LYS A 210 -12.91 -19.41 20.40
CA LYS A 210 -13.83 -18.37 19.93
C LYS A 210 -13.11 -17.11 19.46
N ALA A 211 -11.77 -17.06 19.57
CA ALA A 211 -10.95 -15.92 19.16
C ALA A 211 -11.14 -15.51 17.69
N VAL A 212 -11.51 -16.45 16.81
CA VAL A 212 -11.93 -16.18 15.43
C VAL A 212 -13.18 -16.99 15.15
N THR A 213 -14.25 -16.32 14.72
CA THR A 213 -15.55 -16.93 14.46
C THR A 213 -16.06 -16.47 13.09
N LEU A 214 -16.62 -17.41 12.32
CA LEU A 214 -17.37 -17.08 11.11
C LEU A 214 -18.81 -16.72 11.47
N LEU A 215 -19.31 -15.65 10.88
CA LEU A 215 -20.65 -15.13 11.10
C LEU A 215 -21.31 -14.87 9.74
N ALA A 216 -22.55 -15.33 9.58
CA ALA A 216 -23.35 -14.98 8.42
C ALA A 216 -23.64 -13.47 8.42
N GLU A 217 -23.66 -12.86 7.23
CA GLU A 217 -23.77 -11.39 7.09
C GLU A 217 -25.05 -10.83 7.70
N ASP A 218 -26.16 -11.57 7.62
CA ASP A 218 -27.45 -11.22 8.22
C ASP A 218 -27.46 -11.21 9.75
N LYS A 219 -26.40 -11.75 10.39
CA LYS A 219 -26.25 -11.83 11.86
C LYS A 219 -25.39 -10.71 12.45
N LEU A 220 -24.91 -9.77 11.64
CA LEU A 220 -24.10 -8.65 12.14
C LEU A 220 -24.85 -7.84 13.20
N ASP A 221 -26.10 -7.52 12.94
CA ASP A 221 -26.94 -6.73 13.85
C ASP A 221 -27.19 -7.48 15.17
N ASP A 222 -27.54 -8.77 15.10
CA ASP A 222 -27.71 -9.64 16.27
C ASP A 222 -26.43 -9.71 17.13
N LEU A 223 -25.25 -9.75 16.48
CA LEU A 223 -23.97 -9.72 17.15
C LEU A 223 -23.76 -8.39 17.89
N LEU A 224 -24.01 -7.25 17.24
CA LEU A 224 -23.84 -5.93 17.84
C LEU A 224 -24.83 -5.71 19.01
N ASP A 225 -26.08 -6.18 18.86
CA ASP A 225 -27.08 -6.17 19.95
C ASP A 225 -26.56 -6.96 21.16
N LYS A 226 -25.97 -8.15 20.93
CA LYS A 226 -25.35 -8.95 21.99
C LYS A 226 -24.12 -8.28 22.60
N MET A 227 -23.24 -7.70 21.77
CA MET A 227 -22.02 -6.98 22.19
C MET A 227 -22.35 -5.80 23.09
N SER A 228 -23.47 -5.10 22.84
CA SER A 228 -23.93 -4.00 23.71
C SER A 228 -24.20 -4.44 25.16
N GLY A 229 -24.38 -5.73 25.42
CA GLY A 229 -24.57 -6.27 26.77
C GLY A 229 -23.28 -6.54 27.56
N TYR A 230 -22.11 -6.63 26.91
CA TYR A 230 -20.87 -7.02 27.60
C TYR A 230 -19.61 -6.25 27.19
N VAL A 231 -19.59 -5.58 26.04
CA VAL A 231 -18.44 -4.77 25.61
C VAL A 231 -18.41 -3.48 26.41
N LYS A 232 -17.26 -3.16 27.00
CA LYS A 232 -17.10 -1.96 27.81
C LYS A 232 -16.94 -0.72 26.93
N ARG A 233 -17.27 0.45 27.47
CA ARG A 233 -17.27 1.71 26.70
C ARG A 233 -15.89 2.13 26.21
N GLU A 234 -14.83 1.71 26.89
CA GLU A 234 -13.43 1.95 26.50
C GLU A 234 -12.94 1.00 25.41
N GLN A 235 -13.65 -0.11 25.17
CA GLN A 235 -13.25 -1.11 24.20
C GLN A 235 -13.75 -0.73 22.81
N ARG A 236 -12.84 -0.85 21.85
CA ARG A 236 -13.08 -0.46 20.47
C ARG A 236 -13.51 -1.66 19.64
N ILE A 237 -14.53 -1.45 18.80
CA ILE A 237 -14.98 -2.42 17.80
C ILE A 237 -14.69 -1.83 16.42
N LEU A 238 -13.85 -2.52 15.66
CA LEU A 238 -13.43 -2.09 14.34
C LEU A 238 -14.06 -2.97 13.26
N LEU A 239 -14.90 -2.37 12.42
CA LEU A 239 -15.48 -3.01 11.25
C LEU A 239 -14.60 -2.68 10.03
N LEU A 240 -14.08 -3.74 9.39
CA LEU A 240 -13.18 -3.65 8.25
C LEU A 240 -13.83 -4.21 7.00
N ALA A 241 -13.71 -3.50 5.88
CA ALA A 241 -14.11 -4.02 4.58
C ALA A 241 -13.07 -3.69 3.51
N ARG A 242 -13.15 -4.34 2.35
CA ARG A 242 -12.26 -4.02 1.23
C ARG A 242 -12.52 -2.61 0.66
N TYR A 243 -13.79 -2.21 0.62
CA TYR A 243 -14.24 -0.97 -0.02
C TYR A 243 -15.25 -0.23 0.86
N HIS A 244 -15.31 1.10 0.71
CA HIS A 244 -16.24 1.93 1.47
C HIS A 244 -17.73 1.62 1.22
N HIS A 245 -18.09 1.16 0.01
CA HIS A 245 -19.49 0.83 -0.30
C HIS A 245 -19.99 -0.44 0.43
N LEU A 246 -19.08 -1.22 1.03
CA LEU A 246 -19.43 -2.37 1.88
C LEU A 246 -19.71 -1.94 3.33
N LYS A 247 -19.77 -0.64 3.62
CA LYS A 247 -20.16 -0.13 4.93
C LYS A 247 -21.62 -0.54 5.21
N PRO A 248 -21.91 -1.25 6.32
CA PRO A 248 -23.27 -1.63 6.65
C PRO A 248 -24.15 -0.41 6.92
N ALA A 249 -25.34 -0.37 6.32
CA ALA A 249 -26.31 0.71 6.53
C ALA A 249 -26.73 0.84 8.01
N ALA A 250 -26.72 -0.26 8.77
CA ALA A 250 -27.01 -0.26 10.20
C ALA A 250 -26.11 0.70 11.00
N LEU A 251 -24.87 0.94 10.55
CA LEU A 251 -23.95 1.86 11.21
C LEU A 251 -24.40 3.33 11.15
N GLU A 252 -25.30 3.71 10.24
CA GLU A 252 -25.88 5.06 10.21
C GLU A 252 -26.72 5.37 11.46
N LYS A 253 -27.34 4.32 12.04
CA LYS A 253 -28.16 4.41 13.26
C LYS A 253 -27.44 3.89 14.51
N ALA A 254 -26.12 3.66 14.41
CA ALA A 254 -25.32 3.11 15.49
C ALA A 254 -25.42 3.92 16.79
N ALA A 255 -25.36 5.25 16.70
CA ALA A 255 -25.42 6.13 17.88
C ALA A 255 -26.72 5.98 18.68
N THR A 256 -27.83 5.64 18.02
CA THR A 256 -29.13 5.43 18.67
C THR A 256 -29.34 3.97 19.09
N ARG A 257 -28.88 3.01 18.28
CA ARG A 257 -29.13 1.57 18.52
C ARG A 257 -28.14 0.96 19.50
N TRP A 258 -26.88 1.38 19.43
CA TRP A 258 -25.78 0.90 20.27
C TRP A 258 -24.99 2.07 20.88
N PRO A 259 -25.62 2.92 21.71
CA PRO A 259 -25.04 4.16 22.23
C PRO A 259 -23.81 3.97 23.12
N HIS A 260 -23.50 2.74 23.53
CA HIS A 260 -22.36 2.41 24.39
C HIS A 260 -21.20 1.75 23.65
N LEU A 261 -21.39 1.38 22.39
CA LEU A 261 -20.35 0.75 21.58
C LEU A 261 -19.53 1.80 20.83
N GLN A 262 -18.20 1.70 20.93
CA GLN A 262 -17.30 2.46 20.06
C GLN A 262 -17.12 1.71 18.73
N LEU A 263 -17.97 2.03 17.76
CA LEU A 263 -17.95 1.41 16.43
C LEU A 263 -17.21 2.28 15.42
N ASP A 264 -16.12 1.77 14.87
CA ASP A 264 -15.40 2.39 13.75
C ASP A 264 -15.57 1.56 12.48
N PHE A 265 -15.68 2.24 11.33
CA PHE A 265 -15.60 1.61 10.02
C PHE A 265 -14.46 2.19 9.21
N MET A 266 -13.63 1.31 8.62
CA MET A 266 -12.61 1.72 7.66
C MET A 266 -12.31 0.62 6.65
N THR A 267 -11.60 0.98 5.59
CA THR A 267 -11.09 -0.04 4.66
C THR A 267 -9.89 -0.77 5.27
N ILE A 268 -9.67 -2.02 4.87
CA ILE A 268 -8.51 -2.83 5.31
C ILE A 268 -7.18 -2.11 5.09
N HIS A 269 -7.04 -1.31 4.02
CA HIS A 269 -5.82 -0.54 3.80
C HIS A 269 -5.65 0.60 4.80
N ALA A 270 -6.75 1.29 5.13
CA ALA A 270 -6.74 2.40 6.08
C ALA A 270 -6.52 1.94 7.53
N SER A 271 -6.73 0.65 7.82
CA SER A 271 -6.48 0.09 9.16
C SER A 271 -5.03 -0.30 9.43
N LYS A 272 -4.09 -0.08 8.50
CA LYS A 272 -2.68 -0.39 8.75
C LYS A 272 -2.18 0.38 9.99
N GLY A 273 -1.54 -0.34 10.91
CA GLY A 273 -1.06 0.21 12.19
C GLY A 273 -2.12 0.39 13.28
N GLN A 274 -3.40 0.16 12.98
CA GLN A 274 -4.49 0.26 13.95
C GLN A 274 -4.67 -1.03 14.77
N GLN A 275 -5.27 -0.89 15.94
CA GLN A 275 -5.64 -1.98 16.84
C GLN A 275 -7.02 -1.71 17.43
N ALA A 276 -7.74 -2.77 17.78
CA ALA A 276 -9.04 -2.75 18.43
C ALA A 276 -9.23 -4.02 19.26
N ASP A 277 -10.05 -3.94 20.31
CA ASP A 277 -10.41 -5.10 21.15
C ASP A 277 -11.20 -6.15 20.36
N TYR A 278 -12.04 -5.70 19.44
CA TYR A 278 -12.82 -6.53 18.54
C TYR A 278 -12.66 -6.07 17.10
N VAL A 279 -12.46 -7.01 16.18
CA VAL A 279 -12.37 -6.75 14.75
C VAL A 279 -13.41 -7.60 14.02
N ILE A 280 -14.24 -6.96 13.21
CA ILE A 280 -15.24 -7.61 12.36
C ILE A 280 -14.84 -7.37 10.91
N ILE A 281 -14.52 -8.43 10.17
CA ILE A 281 -14.18 -8.34 8.75
C ILE A 281 -15.45 -8.61 7.93
N LEU A 282 -15.82 -7.68 7.06
CA LEU A 282 -17.05 -7.66 6.29
C LEU A 282 -16.81 -7.97 4.81
N GLY A 283 -17.83 -8.50 4.15
CA GLY A 283 -17.84 -8.72 2.70
C GLY A 283 -16.87 -9.81 2.22
N LEU A 284 -16.63 -10.83 3.06
CA LEU A 284 -15.94 -12.04 2.63
C LEU A 284 -16.90 -12.86 1.77
N GLN A 285 -16.53 -13.10 0.52
CA GLN A 285 -17.25 -13.95 -0.43
C GLN A 285 -16.37 -15.15 -0.73
N GLU A 286 -16.98 -16.33 -0.88
CA GLU A 286 -16.31 -17.55 -1.37
C GLU A 286 -15.91 -17.42 -2.85
#